data_AF-A0A1V5IKM2-F1
#
_entry.id   AF-A0A1V5IKM2-F1
#
_cell.length_a   1.000
_cell.length_b   1.000
_cell.length_c   1.000
_cell.angle_alpha   90.00
_cell.angle_beta   90.00
_cell.angle_gamma   90.00
#
_symmetry.space_group_name_H-M   'P 1'
#
loop_
_entity.id
_entity.type
_entity.pdbx_description
1 polymer ?
#
loop_
_entity_poly.entity_id
_entity_poly.type
_entity_poly.pdbx_seq_one_letter_code
_entity_poly.pdbx_strand_id
1 'polypeptide(L)'
;MRRSALHGVRHTQRVHIHAQRLTAHLGWSPADAALVLCAALWHDIGRESDGVEPDHGTKSVARADELGLTGELAPGDAAVVRFAVVRHSVADRGTEAHAAELARAGDETRRLPDPGRALRVLWLLKDADALDRVRLLPGEQADPRQLRHVATVDLMPFATALYAALP
;
A
#
# COMPACT_ATOMS: atom_id res chain seq x y z
N MET A 1 0.54 -12.64 -21.59
CA MET A 1 0.54 -12.13 -20.20
C MET A 1 -0.76 -12.56 -19.54
N ARG A 2 -0.73 -13.45 -18.55
CA ARG A 2 -1.93 -13.74 -17.74
C ARG A 2 -2.09 -12.58 -16.76
N ARG A 3 -3.11 -11.75 -16.95
CA ARG A 3 -3.46 -10.73 -15.96
C ARG A 3 -3.87 -11.46 -14.67
N SER A 4 -3.33 -11.03 -13.54
CA SER A 4 -3.67 -11.55 -12.21
C SER A 4 -5.18 -11.47 -11.99
N ALA A 5 -5.81 -12.60 -11.65
CA ALA A 5 -7.24 -12.64 -11.34
C ALA A 5 -7.52 -12.17 -9.90
N LEU A 6 -6.57 -12.38 -8.99
CA LEU A 6 -6.69 -12.05 -7.57
C LEU A 6 -6.20 -10.64 -7.21
N HIS A 7 -5.32 -10.06 -8.02
CA HIS A 7 -4.67 -8.76 -7.83
C HIS A 7 -4.93 -7.81 -9.00
N GLY A 8 -6.06 -8.04 -9.70
CA GLY A 8 -6.53 -7.17 -10.76
C GLY A 8 -7.26 -5.92 -10.25
N VAL A 9 -7.89 -5.18 -11.16
CA VAL A 9 -8.55 -3.89 -10.90
C VAL A 9 -9.50 -3.92 -9.69
N ARG A 10 -10.26 -5.00 -9.48
CA ARG A 10 -11.21 -5.09 -8.36
C ARG A 10 -10.52 -5.12 -7.00
N HIS A 11 -9.39 -5.82 -6.89
CA HIS A 11 -8.56 -5.81 -5.69
C HIS A 11 -8.05 -4.40 -5.41
N THR A 12 -7.44 -3.75 -6.40
CA THR A 12 -6.97 -2.36 -6.28
C THR A 12 -8.11 -1.40 -5.87
N GLN A 13 -9.32 -1.55 -6.42
CA GLN A 13 -10.48 -0.76 -6.05
C GLN A 13 -10.88 -0.96 -4.58
N ARG A 14 -10.92 -2.21 -4.09
CA ARG A 14 -11.26 -2.48 -2.69
C ARG A 14 -10.19 -1.97 -1.72
N VAL A 15 -8.91 -2.18 -2.03
CA VAL A 15 -7.80 -1.62 -1.24
C VAL A 15 -7.87 -0.10 -1.19
N HIS A 16 -8.18 0.56 -2.31
CA HIS A 16 -8.39 2.01 -2.35
C HIS A 16 -9.55 2.44 -1.45
N ILE A 17 -10.70 1.76 -1.52
CA ILE A 17 -11.86 2.05 -0.65
C ILE A 17 -11.50 1.83 0.84
N HIS A 18 -10.75 0.77 1.16
CA HIS A 18 -10.25 0.54 2.51
C HIS A 18 -9.33 1.66 2.99
N ALA A 19 -8.40 2.11 2.15
CA ALA A 19 -7.52 3.24 2.46
C ALA A 19 -8.31 4.54 2.70
N GLN A 20 -9.34 4.82 1.89
CA GLN A 20 -10.24 5.97 2.10
C GLN A 20 -10.95 5.89 3.45
N ARG A 21 -11.47 4.72 3.84
CA ARG A 21 -12.14 4.56 5.13
C ARG A 21 -11.18 4.64 6.30
N LEU A 22 -9.99 4.03 6.20
CA LEU A 22 -8.97 4.09 7.24
C LEU A 22 -8.47 5.51 7.47
N THR A 23 -8.14 6.24 6.42
CA THR A 23 -7.71 7.65 6.52
C THR A 23 -8.79 8.52 7.16
N ALA A 24 -10.06 8.35 6.78
CA ALA A 24 -11.17 9.05 7.42
C ALA A 24 -11.35 8.65 8.88
N HIS A 25 -11.28 7.36 9.19
CA HIS A 25 -11.46 6.83 10.54
C HIS A 25 -10.34 7.26 11.51
N LEU A 26 -9.12 7.39 11.00
CA LEU A 26 -7.93 7.84 11.75
C LEU A 26 -7.77 9.37 11.75
N GLY A 27 -8.64 10.12 11.07
CA GLY A 27 -8.59 11.58 11.03
C GLY A 27 -7.34 12.13 10.31
N TRP A 28 -6.87 11.45 9.26
CA TRP A 28 -5.70 11.91 8.49
C TRP A 28 -6.00 13.20 7.73
N SER A 29 -4.96 14.02 7.53
CA SER A 29 -5.06 15.21 6.69
C SER A 29 -5.32 14.82 5.22
N PRO A 30 -6.00 15.67 4.43
CA PRO A 30 -6.21 15.40 3.00
C PRO A 30 -4.91 15.16 2.23
N ALA A 31 -3.84 15.87 2.58
CA ALA A 31 -2.53 15.72 1.95
C ALA A 31 -1.91 14.33 2.21
N ASP A 32 -1.93 13.85 3.46
CA ASP A 32 -1.40 12.52 3.79
C ASP A 32 -2.31 11.40 3.27
N ALA A 33 -3.63 11.62 3.28
CA ALA A 33 -4.58 10.69 2.71
C ALA A 33 -4.33 10.51 1.20
N ALA A 34 -4.09 11.58 0.44
CA ALA A 34 -3.80 11.48 -0.99
C ALA A 34 -2.60 10.56 -1.28
N LEU A 35 -1.55 10.60 -0.46
CA LEU A 35 -0.36 9.75 -0.67
C LEU A 35 -0.67 8.27 -0.56
N VAL A 36 -1.43 7.85 0.45
CA VAL A 36 -1.78 6.43 0.61
C VAL A 36 -2.82 5.99 -0.43
N LEU A 37 -3.68 6.88 -0.92
CA LEU A 37 -4.57 6.58 -2.05
C LEU A 37 -3.79 6.36 -3.34
N CYS A 38 -2.77 7.18 -3.63
CA CYS A 38 -1.84 6.93 -4.74
C CYS A 38 -1.14 5.59 -4.55
N ALA A 39 -0.59 5.31 -3.36
CA ALA A 39 0.09 4.05 -3.07
C ALA A 39 -0.84 2.84 -3.27
N ALA A 40 -2.10 2.94 -2.84
CA ALA A 40 -3.11 1.90 -3.03
C ALA A 40 -3.40 1.63 -4.52
N LEU A 41 -3.48 2.68 -5.35
CA LEU A 41 -3.67 2.53 -6.79
C LEU A 41 -2.47 1.86 -7.47
N TRP A 42 -1.26 2.06 -6.94
CA TRP A 42 -0.03 1.64 -7.61
C TRP A 42 0.54 0.33 -7.08
N HIS A 43 0.21 -0.11 -5.86
CA HIS A 43 0.97 -1.16 -5.17
C HIS A 43 1.18 -2.45 -5.98
N ASP A 44 0.16 -2.86 -6.76
CA ASP A 44 0.15 -4.09 -7.55
C ASP A 44 0.16 -3.89 -9.07
N ILE A 45 0.34 -2.66 -9.58
CA ILE A 45 0.30 -2.39 -11.04
C ILE A 45 1.45 -3.06 -11.82
N GLY A 46 2.52 -3.45 -11.14
CA GLY A 46 3.66 -4.17 -11.68
C GLY A 46 3.57 -5.69 -11.57
N ARG A 47 2.45 -6.25 -11.09
CA ARG A 47 2.28 -7.71 -10.99
C ARG A 47 2.03 -8.36 -12.33
N GLU A 48 2.66 -9.50 -12.54
CA GLU A 48 2.55 -10.27 -13.78
C GLU A 48 1.84 -11.61 -13.57
N SER A 49 1.65 -12.03 -12.32
CA SER A 49 1.03 -13.29 -11.92
C SER A 49 0.35 -13.20 -10.54
N ASP A 50 -0.44 -14.23 -10.23
CA ASP A 50 -1.04 -14.43 -8.90
C ASP A 50 -0.07 -15.08 -7.88
N GLY A 51 1.15 -15.40 -8.29
CA GLY A 51 2.15 -16.06 -7.46
C GLY A 51 2.90 -15.13 -6.50
N VAL A 52 3.88 -15.72 -5.80
CA VAL A 52 4.86 -14.96 -5.00
C VAL A 52 5.84 -14.30 -5.96
N GLU A 53 5.77 -12.97 -6.03
CA GLU A 53 6.72 -12.14 -6.78
C GLU A 53 7.42 -11.20 -5.80
N PRO A 54 8.58 -11.53 -5.23
CA PRO A 54 9.23 -10.68 -4.21
C PRO A 54 9.49 -9.24 -4.66
N ASP A 55 9.58 -9.03 -5.97
CA ASP A 55 10.01 -7.77 -6.58
C ASP A 55 8.83 -6.94 -7.12
N HIS A 56 7.57 -7.36 -6.93
CA HIS A 56 6.43 -6.68 -7.57
C HIS A 56 6.27 -5.23 -7.11
N GLY A 57 6.60 -4.89 -5.86
CA GLY A 57 6.60 -3.50 -5.40
C GLY A 57 7.58 -2.62 -6.20
N THR A 58 8.77 -3.13 -6.52
CA THR A 58 9.74 -2.44 -7.38
C THR A 58 9.22 -2.31 -8.81
N LYS A 59 8.65 -3.39 -9.37
CA LYS A 59 8.03 -3.36 -10.70
C LYS A 59 6.87 -2.35 -10.75
N SER A 60 6.08 -2.26 -9.69
CA SER A 60 4.96 -1.34 -9.57
C SER A 60 5.42 0.12 -9.58
N VAL A 61 6.50 0.45 -8.86
CA VAL A 61 7.10 1.80 -8.93
C VAL A 61 7.63 2.10 -10.33
N ALA A 62 8.38 1.17 -10.94
CA ALA A 62 8.88 1.35 -12.30
C ALA A 62 7.74 1.60 -13.29
N ARG A 63 6.64 0.86 -13.15
CA ARG A 63 5.45 1.05 -13.97
C ARG A 63 4.76 2.38 -13.72
N ALA A 64 4.71 2.86 -12.47
CA ALA A 64 4.17 4.17 -12.15
C ALA A 64 5.01 5.30 -12.79
N ASP A 65 6.33 5.12 -12.86
CA ASP A 65 7.25 6.06 -13.52
C ASP A 65 7.06 6.10 -15.03
N GLU A 66 6.98 4.93 -15.66
CA GLU A 66 6.70 4.82 -17.11
C GLU A 66 5.40 5.51 -17.51
N LEU A 67 4.41 5.50 -16.61
CA LEU A 67 3.11 6.14 -16.79
C LEU A 67 3.11 7.63 -16.39
N GLY A 68 4.23 8.16 -15.88
CA GLY A 68 4.36 9.55 -15.44
C GLY A 68 3.69 9.88 -14.10
N LEU A 69 3.11 8.90 -13.41
CA LEU A 69 2.27 9.11 -12.22
C LEU A 69 3.05 9.68 -11.04
N THR A 70 4.31 9.28 -10.90
CA THR A 70 5.17 9.81 -9.83
C THR A 70 5.61 11.25 -10.06
N GLY A 71 5.58 11.73 -11.32
CA GLY A 71 5.88 13.11 -11.69
C GLY A 71 4.76 14.09 -11.37
N GLU A 72 3.54 13.60 -11.07
CA GLU A 72 2.40 14.42 -10.63
C GLU A 72 2.51 14.82 -9.14
N LEU A 73 3.42 14.19 -8.39
CA LEU A 73 3.65 14.44 -6.97
C LEU A 73 4.88 15.33 -6.75
N ALA A 74 4.88 16.08 -5.63
CA ALA A 74 6.10 16.72 -5.17
C ALA A 74 7.21 15.68 -4.93
N PRO A 75 8.50 15.97 -5.19
CA PRO A 75 9.56 14.95 -5.10
C PRO A 75 9.63 14.20 -3.76
N GLY A 76 9.42 14.89 -2.63
CA GLY A 76 9.37 14.24 -1.32
C GLY A 76 8.16 13.33 -1.11
N ASP A 77 7.00 13.72 -1.67
CA ASP A 77 5.78 12.92 -1.65
C ASP A 77 5.92 11.68 -2.55
N ALA A 78 6.52 11.84 -3.73
CA ALA A 78 6.85 10.73 -4.62
C ALA A 78 7.78 9.73 -3.91
N ALA A 79 8.80 10.20 -3.18
CA ALA A 79 9.69 9.32 -2.41
C ALA A 79 8.94 8.54 -1.31
N VAL A 80 8.01 9.18 -0.61
CA VAL A 80 7.12 8.55 0.39
C VAL A 80 6.26 7.44 -0.25
N VAL A 81 5.59 7.74 -1.37
CA VAL A 81 4.70 6.78 -2.04
C VAL A 81 5.50 5.61 -2.63
N ARG A 82 6.64 5.87 -3.26
CA ARG A 82 7.55 4.83 -3.78
C ARG A 82 8.02 3.90 -2.66
N PHE A 83 8.43 4.46 -1.52
CA PHE A 83 8.85 3.66 -0.37
C PHE A 83 7.72 2.74 0.09
N ALA A 84 6.51 3.27 0.26
CA ALA A 84 5.36 2.48 0.68
C ALA A 84 5.04 1.34 -0.31
N VAL A 85 5.03 1.64 -1.61
CA VAL A 85 4.77 0.64 -2.66
C VAL A 85 5.86 -0.43 -2.71
N VAL A 86 7.15 -0.08 -2.61
CA VAL A 86 8.22 -1.08 -2.62
C VAL A 86 8.15 -2.00 -1.39
N ARG A 87 7.74 -1.46 -0.24
CA ARG A 87 7.80 -2.16 1.04
C ARG A 87 6.48 -2.85 1.45
N HIS A 88 5.39 -2.68 0.71
CA HIS A 88 4.07 -3.17 1.13
C HIS A 88 4.00 -4.70 1.27
N SER A 89 4.71 -5.45 0.43
CA SER A 89 4.76 -6.91 0.48
C SER A 89 5.98 -7.47 1.21
N VAL A 90 6.88 -6.60 1.68
CA VAL A 90 8.07 -7.01 2.45
C VAL A 90 7.71 -7.16 3.93
N ALA A 91 8.32 -8.14 4.61
CA ALA A 91 8.14 -8.30 6.06
C ALA A 91 8.51 -7.02 6.84
N ASP A 92 7.80 -6.76 7.94
CA ASP A 92 7.99 -5.55 8.75
C ASP A 92 9.40 -5.46 9.34
N ARG A 93 9.99 -6.62 9.67
CA ARG A 93 11.30 -6.71 10.28
C ARG A 93 12.34 -5.94 9.45
N GLY A 94 12.97 -4.96 10.08
CA GLY A 94 14.01 -4.13 9.46
C GLY A 94 13.49 -2.98 8.58
N THR A 95 12.18 -2.82 8.42
CA THR A 95 11.61 -1.74 7.58
C THR A 95 11.91 -0.36 8.15
N GLU A 96 11.83 -0.16 9.46
CA GLU A 96 12.18 1.12 10.10
C GLU A 96 13.68 1.43 9.98
N ALA A 97 14.53 0.41 10.18
CA ALA A 97 15.98 0.55 10.02
C ALA A 97 16.34 0.94 8.58
N HIS A 98 15.68 0.32 7.59
CA HIS A 98 15.85 0.65 6.19
C HIS A 98 15.38 2.07 5.85
N ALA A 99 14.24 2.52 6.39
CA ALA A 99 13.78 3.90 6.23
C ALA A 99 14.81 4.90 6.81
N ALA A 100 15.37 4.60 7.98
CA ALA A 100 16.39 5.42 8.62
C ALA A 100 17.73 5.44 7.85
N GLU A 101 18.08 4.33 7.18
CA GLU A 101 19.24 4.24 6.30
C GLU A 101 19.05 5.14 5.07
N LEU A 102 17.90 5.03 4.38
CA LEU A 102 17.56 5.86 3.22
C LEU A 102 17.52 7.35 3.57
N ALA A 103 17.07 7.72 4.77
CA ALA A 103 17.07 9.12 5.21
C ALA A 103 18.48 9.72 5.36
N ARG A 104 19.49 8.87 5.61
CA ARG A 104 20.90 9.24 5.76
C ARG A 104 21.72 9.03 4.49
N ALA A 105 21.12 8.55 3.41
CA ALA A 105 21.81 8.34 2.16
C ALA A 105 22.39 9.67 1.64
N GLY A 106 23.67 9.67 1.26
CA GLY A 106 24.34 10.83 0.65
C GLY A 106 23.97 11.07 -0.81
N ASP A 107 23.26 10.12 -1.43
CA ASP A 107 22.70 10.23 -2.78
C ASP A 107 21.27 10.78 -2.68
N GLU A 108 21.08 12.06 -3.01
CA GLU A 108 19.77 12.73 -2.99
C GLU A 108 18.72 12.03 -3.85
N THR A 109 19.11 11.26 -4.88
CA THR A 109 18.17 10.50 -5.72
C THR A 109 17.59 9.27 -5.01
N ARG A 110 18.26 8.79 -3.96
CA ARG A 110 17.86 7.64 -3.14
C ARG A 110 17.40 8.03 -1.75
N ARG A 111 17.49 9.31 -1.42
CA ARG A 111 17.22 9.81 -0.07
C ARG A 111 15.73 9.80 0.22
N LEU A 112 15.36 9.32 1.41
CA LEU A 112 13.99 9.40 1.92
C LEU A 112 13.87 10.60 2.87
N PRO A 113 13.28 11.73 2.46
CA PRO A 113 13.33 12.97 3.23
C PRO A 113 12.51 12.91 4.53
N ASP A 114 11.42 12.15 4.54
CA ASP A 114 10.54 11.99 5.70
C ASP A 114 10.26 10.49 5.96
N PRO A 115 11.17 9.78 6.67
CA PRO A 115 10.98 8.36 6.96
C PRO A 115 9.77 8.11 7.86
N GLY A 116 9.42 9.04 8.74
CA GLY A 116 8.26 8.91 9.63
C GLY A 116 6.95 8.91 8.85
N ARG A 117 6.80 9.83 7.91
CA ARG A 117 5.63 9.90 7.01
C ARG A 117 5.57 8.71 6.07
N ALA A 118 6.72 8.26 5.55
CA ALA A 118 6.79 7.06 4.71
C ALA A 118 6.32 5.79 5.43
N LEU A 119 6.73 5.61 6.69
CA LEU A 119 6.28 4.50 7.52
C LEU A 119 4.77 4.58 7.79
N ARG A 120 4.22 5.77 8.11
CA ARG A 120 2.76 5.93 8.29
C ARG A 120 1.99 5.49 7.05
N VAL A 121 2.37 6.00 5.87
CA VAL A 121 1.73 5.64 4.59
C VAL A 121 1.85 4.14 4.31
N LEU A 122 3.03 3.56 4.52
CA LEU A 122 3.24 2.11 4.36
C LEU A 122 2.33 1.29 5.27
N TRP A 123 2.23 1.65 6.56
CA TRP A 123 1.43 0.90 7.52
C TRP A 123 -0.06 0.96 7.20
N LEU A 124 -0.56 2.12 6.76
CA LEU A 124 -1.95 2.22 6.34
C LEU A 124 -2.21 1.44 5.05
N LEU A 125 -1.28 1.50 4.08
CA LEU A 125 -1.38 0.69 2.85
C LEU A 125 -1.46 -0.81 3.18
N LYS A 126 -0.58 -1.30 4.06
CA LYS A 126 -0.58 -2.70 4.50
C LYS A 126 -1.87 -3.12 5.18
N ASP A 127 -2.42 -2.26 6.03
CA ASP A 127 -3.70 -2.51 6.68
C ASP A 127 -4.85 -2.54 5.66
N ALA A 128 -4.86 -1.60 4.71
CA ALA A 128 -5.86 -1.56 3.64
C ALA A 128 -5.80 -2.80 2.73
N ASP A 129 -4.60 -3.27 2.38
CA ASP A 129 -4.37 -4.50 1.62
C ASP A 129 -4.78 -5.75 2.42
N ALA A 130 -4.43 -5.79 3.71
CA ALA A 130 -4.80 -6.88 4.61
C ALA A 130 -6.32 -7.04 4.76
N LEU A 131 -7.07 -5.92 4.83
CA LEU A 131 -8.53 -5.96 4.86
C LEU A 131 -9.12 -6.68 3.63
N ASP A 132 -8.48 -6.57 2.46
CA ASP A 132 -8.97 -7.23 1.24
C ASP A 132 -8.70 -8.74 1.19
N ARG A 133 -8.06 -9.33 2.22
CA ARG A 133 -7.80 -10.78 2.28
C ARG A 133 -9.05 -11.64 2.36
N VAL A 134 -10.19 -11.04 2.68
CA VAL A 134 -11.51 -11.70 2.64
C VAL A 134 -11.83 -12.34 1.28
N ARG A 135 -11.13 -11.93 0.21
CA ARG A 135 -11.25 -12.51 -1.13
C ARG A 135 -10.58 -13.86 -1.32
N LEU A 136 -9.62 -14.22 -0.46
CA LEU A 136 -8.67 -15.30 -0.74
C LEU A 136 -9.28 -16.68 -0.52
N LEU A 137 -10.00 -16.87 0.59
CA LEU A 137 -10.72 -18.10 0.91
C LEU A 137 -12.07 -17.78 1.57
N PRO A 138 -13.10 -18.63 1.40
CA PRO A 138 -14.38 -18.45 2.09
C PRO A 138 -14.19 -18.36 3.60
N GLY A 139 -14.62 -17.24 4.19
CA GLY A 139 -14.50 -16.98 5.63
C GLY A 139 -13.13 -16.51 6.10
N GLU A 140 -12.14 -16.34 5.21
CA GLU A 140 -10.87 -15.70 5.55
C GLU A 140 -11.10 -14.22 5.88
N GLN A 141 -10.31 -13.70 6.82
CA GLN A 141 -10.29 -12.31 7.23
C GLN A 141 -8.85 -11.89 7.50
N ALA A 142 -8.61 -10.58 7.61
CA ALA A 142 -7.33 -10.08 8.11
C ALA A 142 -7.02 -10.67 9.50
N ASP A 143 -5.76 -11.06 9.74
CA ASP A 143 -5.30 -11.42 11.09
C ASP A 143 -5.10 -10.12 11.91
N PRO A 144 -5.86 -9.88 13.00
CA PRO A 144 -5.72 -8.67 13.80
C PRO A 144 -4.30 -8.42 14.33
N ARG A 145 -3.51 -9.49 14.53
CA ARG A 145 -2.12 -9.40 15.01
C ARG A 145 -1.17 -8.86 13.96
N GLN A 146 -1.60 -8.86 12.70
CA GLN A 146 -0.86 -8.29 11.58
C GLN A 146 -1.33 -6.87 11.25
N LEU A 147 -2.34 -6.32 11.93
CA LEU A 147 -2.78 -4.95 11.68
C LEU A 147 -1.89 -3.96 12.43
N ARG A 148 -1.49 -2.88 11.77
CA ARG A 148 -0.56 -1.87 12.30
C ARG A 148 -1.30 -0.77 13.05
N HIS A 149 -2.57 -0.53 12.72
CA HIS A 149 -3.46 0.33 13.48
C HIS A 149 -4.50 -0.53 14.20
N VAL A 150 -4.58 -0.37 15.52
CA VAL A 150 -5.58 -1.08 16.34
C VAL A 150 -7.00 -0.83 15.82
N ALA A 151 -7.27 0.41 15.39
CA ALA A 151 -8.56 0.83 14.84
C ALA A 151 -8.93 0.13 13.51
N THR A 152 -7.98 -0.51 12.83
CA THR A 152 -8.28 -1.26 11.59
C THR A 152 -9.22 -2.44 11.84
N VAL A 153 -9.18 -3.02 13.05
CA VAL A 153 -10.08 -4.12 13.45
C VAL A 153 -11.55 -3.73 13.30
N ASP A 154 -11.90 -2.48 13.61
CA ASP A 154 -13.27 -1.97 13.55
C ASP A 154 -13.82 -1.96 12.11
N LEU A 155 -12.95 -2.03 11.10
CA LEU A 155 -13.31 -2.04 9.68
C LEU A 155 -13.37 -3.44 9.06
N MET A 156 -13.02 -4.49 9.80
CA MET A 156 -13.09 -5.88 9.30
C MET A 156 -14.51 -6.29 8.86
N PRO A 157 -15.60 -5.97 9.60
CA PRO A 157 -16.95 -6.27 9.13
C PRO A 157 -17.28 -5.58 7.80
N PHE A 158 -16.76 -4.36 7.59
CA PHE A 158 -16.92 -3.66 6.33
C PHE A 158 -16.16 -4.35 5.19
N ALA A 159 -14.99 -4.94 5.43
CA ALA A 159 -14.28 -5.70 4.41
C ALA A 159 -15.12 -6.84 3.82
N THR A 160 -15.80 -7.61 4.68
CA THR A 160 -16.73 -8.65 4.22
C THR A 160 -17.89 -8.06 3.40
N ALA A 161 -18.49 -6.97 3.87
CA ALA A 161 -19.60 -6.32 3.16
C ALA A 161 -19.15 -5.75 1.80
N LEU A 162 -17.96 -5.15 1.74
CA LEU A 162 -17.40 -4.59 0.51
C LEU A 162 -17.10 -5.69 -0.51
N TYR A 163 -16.50 -6.80 -0.09
CA TYR A 163 -16.24 -7.93 -0.99
C TYR A 163 -17.54 -8.55 -1.54
N ALA A 164 -18.59 -8.65 -0.71
CA ALA A 164 -19.90 -9.11 -1.18
C ALA A 164 -20.51 -8.17 -2.24
N ALA A 165 -20.31 -6.86 -2.12
CA ALA A 165 -20.80 -5.87 -3.07
C ALA A 165 -19.90 -5.72 -4.32
N LEU A 166 -18.61 -6.01 -4.20
CA LEU A 166 -17.59 -5.89 -5.24
C LEU A 166 -16.66 -7.13 -5.21
N PRO A 167 -17.11 -8.30 -5.69
CA PRO A 167 -16.35 -9.56 -5.61
C PRO A 167 -15.13 -9.56 -6.54
#